data_AF-A0A2I4ED24-F1
#
_entry.id   AF-A0A2I4ED24-F1
#
_cell.length_a   1.000
_cell.length_b   1.000
_cell.length_c   1.000
_cell.angle_alpha   90.00
_cell.angle_beta   90.00
_cell.angle_gamma   90.00
#
_symmetry.space_group_name_H-M   'P 1'
#
loop_
_entity.id
_entity.type
_entity.pdbx_description
1 polymer ?
#
loop_
_entity_poly.entity_id
_entity_poly.type
_entity_poly.pdbx_seq_one_letter_code
_entity_poly.pdbx_strand_id
1 'polypeptide(L)'
;MGYYLTDGIYPKCSTFVKTIPSPQGNKKKHFAAAQELVRKDVKRAFEVIQQRFAIICGPSRMLKIKDFTSIIKACVILHNMIFEEKRDDNLVPNIEYDQLDDEVLKLLRNRTTELMDFI
;
A
#
# COMPACT_ATOMS: atom_id res chain seq x y z
N MET A 1 -16.99 8.74 16.13
CA MET A 1 -16.11 9.78 15.57
C MET A 1 -14.73 9.19 15.42
N GLY A 2 -14.21 9.05 14.20
CA GLY A 2 -12.87 8.48 13.96
C GLY A 2 -11.77 9.51 14.18
N TYR A 3 -10.55 9.06 14.51
CA TYR A 3 -9.36 9.90 14.63
C TYR A 3 -8.26 9.38 13.68
N TYR A 4 -7.48 10.30 13.11
CA TYR A 4 -6.34 9.98 12.25
C TYR A 4 -5.04 10.27 12.99
N LEU A 5 -4.10 9.34 12.93
CA LEU A 5 -2.77 9.52 13.53
C LEU A 5 -1.92 10.40 12.60
N THR A 6 -1.40 11.50 13.11
CA THR A 6 -0.59 12.46 12.34
C THR A 6 0.72 12.76 13.06
N ASP A 7 1.72 13.22 12.32
CA ASP A 7 2.97 13.70 12.92
C ASP A 7 2.88 15.20 13.28
N GLY A 8 4.01 15.74 13.75
CA GLY A 8 4.10 17.12 14.23
C GLY A 8 3.94 18.19 13.14
N ILE A 9 4.07 17.83 11.85
CA ILE A 9 4.03 18.81 10.74
C ILE A 9 2.61 19.18 10.32
N TYR A 10 1.59 18.41 10.71
CA TYR A 10 0.19 18.73 10.42
C TYR A 10 -0.38 19.78 11.39
N PRO A 11 -1.28 20.67 10.95
CA PRO A 11 -1.95 21.63 11.82
C PRO A 11 -2.79 20.92 12.90
N LYS A 12 -3.06 21.62 14.00
CA LYS A 12 -3.83 21.07 15.12
C LYS A 12 -5.31 20.99 14.71
N CYS A 13 -5.87 19.78 14.66
CA CYS A 13 -7.27 19.52 14.30
C CYS A 13 -7.89 18.53 15.30
N SER A 14 -9.19 18.64 15.59
CA SER A 14 -9.90 17.73 16.51
C SER A 14 -9.89 16.27 16.04
N THR A 15 -9.73 16.05 14.73
CA THR A 15 -9.67 14.72 14.13
C THR A 15 -8.25 14.15 14.11
N PHE A 16 -7.21 14.94 14.39
CA PHE A 16 -5.81 14.55 14.28
C PHE A 16 -5.16 14.28 15.64
N VAL A 17 -4.73 13.04 15.85
CA VAL A 17 -4.02 12.59 17.05
C VAL A 17 -2.52 12.65 16.78
N LYS A 18 -1.87 13.65 17.35
CA LYS A 18 -0.42 13.84 17.24
C LYS A 18 0.34 12.95 18.23
N THR A 19 1.53 12.51 17.85
CA THR A 19 2.46 11.84 18.77
C THR A 19 2.78 12.79 19.94
N ILE A 20 2.82 12.24 21.15
CA ILE A 20 3.12 13.00 22.36
C ILE A 20 4.62 13.38 22.37
N PRO A 21 4.98 14.67 22.32
CA PRO A 21 6.37 15.09 22.45
C PRO A 21 6.86 14.87 23.88
N SER A 22 8.01 14.21 24.05
CA SER A 22 8.59 13.87 25.36
C SER A 22 7.59 13.12 26.27
N PRO A 23 7.24 11.86 25.94
CA PRO A 23 6.25 11.10 26.71
C PRO A 23 6.75 10.82 28.14
N GLN A 24 6.08 11.45 29.12
CA GLN A 24 6.33 11.24 30.54
C GLN A 24 5.42 10.16 31.13
N GLY A 25 6.01 9.23 31.88
CA GLY A 25 5.32 8.07 32.46
C GLY A 25 5.08 6.92 31.48
N ASN A 26 4.94 5.70 32.01
CA ASN A 26 4.95 4.47 31.22
C ASN A 26 3.81 4.42 30.19
N LYS A 27 2.59 4.84 30.56
CA LYS A 27 1.44 4.85 29.64
C LYS A 27 1.66 5.70 28.39
N LYS A 28 2.20 6.92 28.54
CA LYS A 28 2.47 7.81 27.41
C LYS A 28 3.62 7.30 26.55
N LYS A 29 4.63 6.67 27.17
CA LYS A 29 5.75 6.04 26.45
C LYS A 29 5.28 4.89 25.55
N HIS A 30 4.46 3.98 26.08
CA HIS A 30 3.90 2.88 25.30
C HIS A 30 3.01 3.37 24.16
N PHE A 31 2.16 4.37 24.41
CA PHE A 31 1.31 4.95 23.37
C PHE A 31 2.13 5.59 22.24
N ALA A 32 3.14 6.40 22.58
CA ALA A 32 4.01 7.02 21.59
C ALA A 32 4.79 5.99 20.77
N ALA A 33 5.32 4.94 21.42
CA ALA A 33 6.04 3.86 20.75
C ALA A 33 5.15 3.07 19.77
N ALA A 34 3.92 2.72 20.18
CA ALA A 34 2.97 2.05 19.30
C ALA A 34 2.57 2.92 18.10
N GLN A 35 2.31 4.22 18.34
CA GLN A 35 2.00 5.17 17.27
C GLN A 35 3.16 5.33 16.29
N GLU A 36 4.40 5.37 16.78
CA GLU A 36 5.59 5.48 15.95
C GLU A 36 5.85 4.23 15.11
N LEU A 37 5.62 3.04 15.65
CA LEU A 37 5.75 1.78 14.92
C LEU A 37 4.82 1.75 13.71
N VAL A 38 3.51 1.98 13.94
CA VAL A 38 2.51 2.01 12.87
C VAL A 38 2.84 3.11 11.85
N ARG A 39 3.30 4.27 12.32
CA ARG A 39 3.73 5.37 11.43
C ARG A 39 4.91 4.97 10.55
N LYS A 40 5.88 4.23 11.09
CA LYS A 40 7.05 3.76 10.35
C LYS A 40 6.63 2.78 9.25
N ASP A 41 5.71 1.87 9.54
CA ASP A 41 5.21 0.92 8.56
C ASP A 41 4.46 1.62 7.42
N VAL A 42 3.60 2.58 7.75
CA VAL A 42 2.87 3.39 6.76
C VAL A 42 3.83 4.21 5.90
N LYS A 43 4.82 4.89 6.50
CA LYS A 43 5.82 5.65 5.74
C LYS A 43 6.63 4.75 4.81
N ARG A 44 7.09 3.60 5.32
CA ARG A 44 7.83 2.62 4.52
C ARG A 44 7.00 2.10 3.35
N ALA A 45 5.72 1.78 3.56
CA ALA A 45 4.83 1.36 2.49
C ALA A 45 4.66 2.47 1.44
N PHE A 46 4.47 3.71 1.88
CA PHE A 46 4.33 4.85 0.98
C PHE A 46 5.61 5.12 0.18
N GLU A 47 6.78 5.04 0.81
CA GLU A 47 8.09 5.16 0.16
C GLU A 47 8.29 4.08 -0.92
N VAL A 48 7.93 2.82 -0.63
CA VAL A 48 8.01 1.72 -1.61
C VAL A 48 7.09 1.98 -2.80
N ILE A 49 5.86 2.44 -2.54
CA ILE A 49 4.89 2.74 -3.60
C ILE A 49 5.37 3.96 -4.41
N GLN A 50 5.91 5.01 -3.78
CA GLN A 50 6.49 6.16 -4.48
C GLN A 50 7.69 5.79 -5.36
N GLN A 51 8.59 4.93 -4.87
CA GLN A 51 9.73 4.43 -5.65
C GLN A 51 9.30 3.60 -6.86
N ARG A 52 8.22 2.80 -6.72
CA ARG A 52 7.69 1.98 -7.82
C ARG A 52 6.83 2.76 -8.81
N PHE A 53 6.11 3.77 -8.35
CA PHE A 53 5.12 4.50 -9.15
C PHE A 53 5.43 5.99 -9.17
N ALA A 54 6.20 6.43 -10.18
CA ALA A 54 6.59 7.83 -10.36
C ALA A 54 5.41 8.81 -10.45
N ILE A 55 4.22 8.33 -10.83
CA ILE A 55 2.97 9.11 -10.87
C ILE A 55 2.58 9.69 -9.49
N ILE A 56 3.05 9.09 -8.39
CA ILE A 56 2.80 9.56 -7.02
C ILE A 56 3.78 10.66 -6.61
N CYS A 57 4.97 10.70 -7.22
CA CYS A 57 6.02 11.70 -6.94
C CYS A 57 5.88 13.00 -7.76
N GLY A 58 5.13 12.97 -8.86
CA GLY A 58 4.92 14.15 -9.70
C GLY A 58 4.10 15.25 -9.02
N PRO A 59 4.16 16.51 -9.50
CA PRO A 59 3.32 17.57 -8.98
C PRO A 59 1.86 17.25 -9.35
N SER A 60 1.17 16.59 -8.42
CA SER A 60 -0.28 16.34 -8.39
C SER A 60 -1.12 17.62 -8.33
N ARG A 61 -0.54 18.78 -8.70
CA ARG A 61 -1.07 20.15 -8.59
C ARG A 61 -2.43 20.35 -9.29
N MET A 62 -2.87 19.39 -10.10
CA MET A 62 -4.11 19.46 -10.89
C MET A 62 -5.13 18.36 -10.55
N LEU A 63 -4.81 17.39 -9.67
CA LEU A 63 -5.70 16.25 -9.39
C LEU A 63 -6.62 16.56 -8.21
N LYS A 64 -7.92 16.30 -8.37
CA LYS A 64 -8.86 16.37 -7.24
C LYS A 64 -8.54 15.25 -6.26
N ILE A 65 -8.90 15.41 -4.99
CA ILE A 65 -8.69 14.40 -3.93
C ILE A 65 -9.26 13.03 -4.33
N LYS A 66 -10.39 13.02 -5.05
CA LYS A 66 -11.01 11.79 -5.58
C LYS A 66 -10.09 11.08 -6.57
N ASP A 67 -9.48 11.82 -7.49
CA ASP A 67 -8.59 11.27 -8.52
C ASP A 67 -7.31 10.73 -7.87
N PHE A 68 -6.76 11.44 -6.88
CA PHE A 68 -5.62 10.98 -6.11
C PHE A 68 -5.93 9.69 -5.33
N THR A 69 -7.12 9.61 -4.72
CA THR A 69 -7.58 8.41 -4.02
C THR A 69 -7.67 7.21 -4.97
N SER A 70 -8.19 7.40 -6.18
CA SER A 70 -8.24 6.36 -7.21
C SER A 70 -6.85 5.92 -7.67
N ILE A 71 -5.93 6.86 -7.87
CA ILE A 71 -4.53 6.56 -8.26
C ILE A 71 -3.82 5.75 -7.19
N ILE A 72 -3.89 6.16 -5.92
CA ILE A 72 -3.28 5.41 -4.81
C ILE A 72 -3.87 4.00 -4.69
N LYS A 73 -5.20 3.86 -4.80
CA LYS A 73 -5.85 2.54 -4.81
C LYS A 73 -5.36 1.66 -5.95
N ALA A 74 -5.29 2.19 -7.17
CA ALA A 74 -4.77 1.47 -8.32
C ALA A 74 -3.30 1.03 -8.11
N CYS A 75 -2.44 1.90 -7.58
CA CYS A 75 -1.06 1.56 -7.26
C CYS A 75 -0.93 0.45 -6.20
N VAL A 76 -1.81 0.44 -5.19
CA VAL A 76 -1.84 -0.63 -4.18
C VAL A 76 -2.29 -1.95 -4.79
N ILE A 77 -3.35 -1.94 -5.62
CA ILE A 77 -3.83 -3.14 -6.32
C ILE A 77 -2.73 -3.68 -7.23
N LEU A 78 -2.12 -2.84 -8.05
CA LEU A 78 -1.02 -3.24 -8.93
C LEU A 78 0.20 -3.78 -8.15
N HIS A 79 0.52 -3.16 -7.01
CA HIS A 79 1.59 -3.65 -6.15
C HIS A 79 1.30 -5.06 -5.63
N ASN A 80 0.06 -5.30 -5.20
CA ASN A 80 -0.39 -6.60 -4.71
C ASN A 80 -0.43 -7.63 -5.84
N MET A 81 -0.93 -7.26 -7.03
CA MET A 81 -0.94 -8.16 -8.20
C MET A 81 0.47 -8.59 -8.60
N ILE A 82 1.42 -7.67 -8.70
CA ILE A 82 2.83 -7.98 -9.02
C ILE A 82 3.47 -8.84 -7.92
N PHE A 83 3.07 -8.64 -6.66
CA PHE A 83 3.60 -9.43 -5.55
C PHE A 83 3.06 -10.85 -5.56
N GLU A 84 1.75 -11.03 -5.77
CA GLU A 84 1.11 -12.35 -5.86
C GLU A 84 1.59 -13.14 -7.08
N GLU A 85 1.74 -12.49 -8.25
CA GLU A 85 2.34 -13.10 -9.46
C GLU A 85 3.75 -13.66 -9.16
N LYS A 86 4.61 -12.85 -8.54
CA LYS A 86 5.96 -13.29 -8.14
C LYS A 86 5.96 -14.35 -7.05
N ARG A 87 4.91 -14.44 -6.24
CA ARG A 87 4.80 -15.42 -5.16
C ARG A 87 4.48 -16.80 -5.72
N ASP A 88 3.73 -16.85 -6.83
CA ASP A 88 3.40 -18.07 -7.56
C ASP A 88 4.56 -18.56 -8.43
N ASP A 89 5.39 -17.64 -8.97
CA ASP A 89 6.64 -18.00 -9.66
C ASP A 89 7.66 -18.70 -8.74
N ASN A 90 7.58 -18.51 -7.42
CA ASN A 90 8.43 -19.26 -6.48
C ASN A 90 7.98 -20.73 -6.30
N LEU A 91 6.85 -21.13 -6.89
CA LEU A 91 6.38 -22.51 -6.99
C LEU A 91 6.51 -23.08 -8.41
N VAL A 92 6.80 -22.24 -9.41
CA VAL A 92 6.99 -22.66 -10.80
C VAL A 92 8.49 -22.61 -11.12
N PRO A 93 9.17 -23.76 -11.29
CA PRO A 93 10.54 -23.75 -11.77
C PRO A 93 10.56 -23.05 -13.13
N ASN A 94 11.35 -21.98 -13.29
CA ASN A 94 11.54 -21.19 -14.52
C ASN A 94 11.13 -21.95 -15.80
N ILE A 95 9.88 -21.80 -16.25
CA ILE A 95 9.45 -22.39 -17.52
C ILE A 95 9.73 -21.33 -18.58
N GLU A 96 10.66 -21.68 -19.45
CA GLU A 96 11.07 -20.94 -20.64
C GLU A 96 9.82 -20.61 -21.48
N TYR A 97 9.65 -19.32 -21.83
CA TYR A 97 8.44 -18.77 -22.47
C TYR A 97 8.11 -19.35 -23.87
N ASP A 98 8.93 -20.26 -24.39
CA ASP A 98 8.79 -20.87 -25.72
C ASP A 98 7.89 -22.12 -25.75
N GLN A 99 7.36 -22.60 -24.62
CA GLN A 99 6.47 -23.78 -24.54
C GLN A 99 5.23 -23.55 -23.66
N LEU A 100 4.51 -22.46 -23.86
CA LEU A 100 3.21 -22.27 -23.21
C LEU A 100 2.13 -23.08 -23.93
N ASP A 101 1.86 -24.29 -23.44
CA ASP A 101 0.73 -25.10 -23.89
C ASP A 101 -0.61 -24.44 -23.54
N ASP A 102 -1.62 -24.67 -24.39
CA ASP A 102 -3.01 -24.15 -24.29
C ASP A 102 -3.67 -24.39 -22.92
N GLU A 103 -3.16 -25.36 -22.15
CA GLU A 103 -3.62 -25.69 -20.81
C GLU A 103 -3.22 -24.62 -19.77
N VAL A 104 -2.01 -24.06 -19.86
CA VAL A 104 -1.51 -23.00 -18.97
C VAL A 104 -2.24 -21.68 -19.24
N LEU A 105 -2.54 -21.40 -20.52
CA LEU A 105 -3.35 -20.26 -20.95
C LEU A 105 -4.79 -20.34 -20.43
N LYS A 106 -5.40 -21.54 -20.41
CA LYS A 106 -6.70 -21.77 -19.76
C LYS A 106 -6.66 -21.57 -18.25
N LEU A 107 -5.60 -22.03 -17.58
CA LEU A 107 -5.44 -21.87 -16.13
C LEU A 107 -5.35 -20.38 -15.73
N LEU A 108 -4.53 -19.60 -16.45
CA LEU A 108 -4.39 -18.15 -16.23
C LEU A 108 -5.69 -17.39 -16.49
N ARG A 109 -6.44 -17.79 -17.52
CA ARG A 109 -7.74 -17.21 -17.86
C ARG A 109 -8.82 -17.50 -16.82
N ASN A 110 -8.81 -18.69 -16.22
CA ASN A 110 -9.77 -19.07 -15.18
C ASN A 110 -9.47 -18.35 -13.85
N ARG A 111 -8.19 -18.18 -13.50
CA ARG A 111 -7.79 -17.42 -12.29
C ARG A 111 -8.09 -15.93 -12.38
N THR A 112 -7.97 -15.34 -13.57
CA THR A 112 -8.32 -13.93 -13.77
C THR A 112 -9.83 -13.69 -13.63
N THR A 113 -10.68 -14.65 -13.99
CA THR A 113 -12.12 -14.58 -13.74
C THR A 113 -12.48 -14.65 -12.25
N GLU A 114 -11.84 -15.53 -11.46
CA GLU A 114 -12.11 -15.65 -10.02
C GLU A 114 -11.71 -14.39 -9.23
N LEU A 115 -10.69 -13.66 -9.68
CA LEU A 115 -10.23 -12.42 -9.05
C LEU A 115 -11.18 -11.23 -9.28
N MET A 116 -11.95 -11.24 -10.37
CA MET A 116 -12.96 -10.19 -10.63
C MET A 116 -14.20 -10.34 -9.74
N ASP A 117 -14.48 -11.54 -9.24
CA ASP A 117 -15.63 -11.81 -8.35
C ASP A 117 -15.41 -11.26 -6.91
N PHE A 118 -14.19 -10.84 -6.58
CA PHE A 118 -13.81 -10.27 -5.29
C PHE A 118 -13.84 -8.73 -5.22
N ILE A 119 -14.22 -8.06 -6.32
CA ILE A 119 -14.35 -6.60 -6.46
C ILE A 119 -15.82 -6.19 -6.39
#